data_AF-A0A840NJ11-F1
#
_entry.id   AF-A0A840NJ11-F1
#
_cell.length_a   1.000
_cell.length_b   1.000
_cell.length_c   1.000
_cell.angle_alpha   90.00
_cell.angle_beta   90.00
_cell.angle_gamma   90.00
#
_symmetry.space_group_name_H-M   'P 1'
#
loop_
_entity.id
_entity.type
_entity.pdbx_description
1 polymer ?
#
loop_
_entity_poly.entity_id
_entity_poly.type
_entity_poly.pdbx_seq_one_letter_code
_entity_poly.pdbx_strand_id
1 'polypeptide(L)'
;MTQDSSPVTGNATLAVEPGWLRYGSVLGLPVLGGLIGWLVALAAGWVAGLRWAPFQGPFELIASLPQPAGTLGIAGFGVLAGIGFSSLMAAERLSVAVAPERVEFRRGRRAPAEVAGTDVDVVFLDRGALVLQDSAGDELARERTGIPAATLRAAFHEHGYRWLKSDPYGGEFELWVPETPAVGVRVDSLLRTRAHALKKRNDTDAAQLREAIKRAGFLVRDEKKQQYFRPRPQRNED
;
A
#
# COMPACT_ATOMS: atom_id res chain seq x y z
N MET A 1 19.25 -23.89 -17.21
CA MET A 1 19.75 -22.52 -16.97
C MET A 1 19.02 -21.96 -15.76
N THR A 2 19.37 -22.48 -14.59
CA THR A 2 18.80 -22.08 -13.29
C THR A 2 19.59 -20.89 -12.80
N GLN A 3 18.95 -19.72 -12.78
CA GLN A 3 19.56 -18.51 -12.22
C GLN A 3 19.66 -18.71 -10.71
N ASP A 4 20.92 -18.71 -10.27
CA ASP A 4 21.36 -18.92 -8.90
C ASP A 4 20.69 -17.89 -7.97
N SER A 5 19.83 -18.37 -7.08
CA SER A 5 19.23 -17.58 -6.01
C SER A 5 20.24 -17.48 -4.88
N SER A 6 21.30 -16.71 -5.10
CA SER A 6 22.26 -16.41 -4.04
C SER A 6 21.51 -15.71 -2.89
N PRO A 7 21.57 -16.24 -1.65
CA PRO A 7 21.08 -15.51 -0.49
C PRO A 7 21.86 -14.19 -0.40
N VAL A 8 21.14 -13.08 -0.19
CA VAL A 8 21.72 -11.75 0.05
C VAL A 8 22.69 -11.86 1.23
N THR A 9 23.96 -12.06 0.93
CA THR A 9 25.03 -12.29 1.90
C THR A 9 26.03 -11.16 1.71
N GLY A 10 26.03 -10.24 2.67
CA GLY A 10 26.91 -9.07 2.73
C GLY A 10 26.13 -7.78 2.96
N ASN A 11 25.89 -7.45 4.23
CA ASN A 11 25.50 -6.12 4.74
C ASN A 11 24.12 -5.55 4.39
N ALA A 12 23.14 -6.30 3.88
CA ALA A 12 21.80 -5.73 3.71
C ALA A 12 21.02 -5.63 5.04
N THR A 13 20.51 -4.44 5.38
CA THR A 13 19.63 -4.25 6.52
C THR A 13 18.18 -4.51 6.10
N LEU A 14 17.58 -5.54 6.70
CA LEU A 14 16.18 -5.90 6.48
C LEU A 14 15.27 -5.04 7.34
N ALA A 15 14.60 -4.09 6.72
CA ALA A 15 13.51 -3.36 7.36
C ALA A 15 12.21 -4.17 7.22
N VAL A 16 11.70 -4.64 8.36
CA VAL A 16 10.43 -5.36 8.47
C VAL A 16 9.57 -4.73 9.57
N GLU A 17 8.26 -4.97 9.51
CA GLU A 17 7.35 -4.52 10.56
C GLU A 17 7.75 -5.11 11.93
N PRO A 18 7.66 -4.32 13.02
CA PRO A 18 7.94 -4.77 14.37
C PRO A 18 7.03 -5.93 14.77
N GLY A 19 7.60 -6.90 15.51
CA GLY A 19 6.89 -8.10 15.95
C GLY A 19 5.53 -7.81 16.58
N TRP A 20 5.40 -6.83 17.48
CA TRP A 20 4.15 -6.52 18.17
C TRP A 20 3.00 -6.06 17.24
N LEU A 21 3.29 -5.36 16.14
CA LEU A 21 2.28 -5.04 15.10
C LEU A 21 1.89 -6.29 14.29
N ARG A 22 2.84 -7.22 14.09
CA ARG A 22 2.57 -8.54 13.48
C ARG A 22 1.74 -9.43 14.39
N TYR A 23 2.13 -9.58 15.65
CA TYR A 23 1.41 -10.38 16.64
C TYR A 23 0.06 -9.77 17.01
N GLY A 24 -0.05 -8.44 17.10
CA GLY A 24 -1.29 -7.75 17.39
C GLY A 24 -2.35 -7.95 16.31
N SER A 25 -1.96 -7.94 15.03
CA SER A 25 -2.87 -8.27 13.92
C SER A 25 -3.16 -9.77 13.82
N VAL A 26 -2.20 -10.63 14.17
CA VAL A 26 -2.38 -12.10 14.17
C VAL A 26 -3.28 -12.58 15.30
N LEU A 27 -3.23 -11.95 16.47
CA LEU A 27 -4.04 -12.33 17.64
C LEU A 27 -5.32 -11.50 17.76
N GLY A 28 -5.28 -10.21 17.44
CA GLY A 28 -6.41 -9.30 17.59
C GLY A 28 -7.57 -9.63 16.67
N LEU A 29 -7.31 -10.01 15.40
CA LEU A 29 -8.36 -10.34 14.44
C LEU A 29 -9.11 -11.63 14.79
N PRO A 30 -8.46 -12.75 15.15
CA PRO A 30 -9.15 -13.95 15.63
C PRO A 30 -9.97 -13.69 16.89
N VAL A 31 -9.42 -12.95 17.86
CA VAL A 31 -10.15 -12.60 19.10
C VAL A 31 -11.37 -11.74 18.78
N LEU A 32 -11.22 -10.71 17.94
CA LEU A 32 -12.31 -9.85 17.52
C LEU A 32 -13.36 -10.62 16.71
N GLY A 33 -12.93 -11.49 15.80
CA GLY A 33 -13.82 -12.37 15.04
C GLY A 33 -14.62 -13.31 15.93
N GLY A 34 -13.98 -13.91 16.93
CA GLY A 34 -14.63 -14.73 17.94
C GLY A 34 -15.64 -13.94 18.79
N LEU A 35 -15.28 -12.72 19.22
CA LEU A 35 -16.17 -11.83 19.97
C LEU A 35 -17.40 -11.43 19.14
N ILE A 36 -17.21 -11.06 17.86
CA ILE A 36 -18.31 -10.76 16.95
C ILE A 36 -19.20 -11.99 16.76
N GLY A 37 -18.62 -13.17 16.52
CA GLY A 37 -19.38 -14.42 16.40
C GLY A 37 -20.19 -14.74 17.66
N TRP A 38 -19.61 -14.53 18.84
CA TRP A 38 -20.29 -14.71 20.11
C TRP A 38 -21.47 -13.73 20.28
N LEU A 39 -21.26 -12.44 19.97
CA LEU A 39 -22.33 -11.43 20.01
C LEU A 39 -23.47 -11.74 19.03
N VAL A 40 -23.12 -12.20 17.82
CA VAL A 40 -24.09 -12.65 16.80
C VAL A 40 -24.91 -13.83 17.34
N ALA A 41 -24.28 -14.82 17.97
CA ALA A 41 -24.98 -15.96 18.54
C ALA A 41 -25.93 -15.58 19.68
N LEU A 42 -25.54 -14.61 20.53
CA LEU A 42 -26.41 -14.09 21.60
C LEU A 42 -27.60 -13.30 21.05
N ALA A 43 -27.37 -12.49 20.01
CA ALA A 43 -28.40 -11.67 19.40
C ALA A 43 -29.34 -12.47 18.48
N ALA A 44 -28.97 -13.69 18.07
CA ALA A 44 -29.69 -14.45 17.05
C ALA A 44 -31.16 -14.70 17.38
N GLY A 45 -31.47 -15.10 18.62
CA GLY A 45 -32.87 -15.33 19.05
C GLY A 45 -33.72 -14.05 19.04
N TRP A 46 -33.12 -12.91 19.40
CA TRP A 46 -33.79 -11.61 19.37
C TRP A 46 -34.04 -11.12 17.94
N VAL A 47 -33.04 -11.25 17.06
CA VAL A 47 -33.16 -10.87 15.64
C VAL A 47 -34.13 -11.78 14.87
N ALA A 48 -34.13 -13.08 15.14
CA ALA A 48 -35.07 -14.03 14.54
C ALA A 48 -36.54 -13.71 14.91
N GLY A 49 -36.79 -13.13 16.08
CA GLY A 49 -38.12 -12.67 16.48
C GLY A 49 -38.62 -11.40 15.77
N LEU A 50 -37.73 -10.65 15.11
CA LEU A 50 -38.06 -9.40 14.43
C LEU A 50 -38.49 -9.67 12.99
N ARG A 51 -39.81 -9.68 12.75
CA ARG A 51 -40.46 -9.84 11.42
C ARG A 51 -40.03 -8.87 10.30
N TRP A 52 -39.23 -7.85 10.59
CA TRP A 52 -38.75 -6.86 9.61
C TRP A 52 -37.24 -6.93 9.34
N ALA A 53 -36.49 -7.78 10.07
CA ALA A 53 -35.04 -7.82 9.99
C ALA A 53 -34.54 -8.50 8.70
N PRO A 54 -33.49 -7.97 8.03
CA PRO A 54 -32.86 -8.67 6.91
C PRO A 54 -32.11 -9.92 7.38
N PHE A 55 -31.98 -10.93 6.50
CA PHE A 55 -31.26 -12.18 6.76
C PHE A 55 -31.82 -13.06 7.90
N GLN A 56 -33.15 -13.15 8.06
CA GLN A 56 -33.79 -13.97 9.11
C GLN A 56 -33.37 -15.45 9.09
N GLY A 57 -33.30 -16.08 7.91
CA GLY A 57 -32.99 -17.51 7.77
C GLY A 57 -31.67 -17.92 8.45
N PRO A 58 -30.53 -17.25 8.19
CA PRO A 58 -29.29 -17.48 8.92
C PRO A 58 -29.40 -17.35 10.44
N PHE A 59 -30.13 -16.35 10.95
CA PHE A 59 -30.30 -16.15 12.39
C PHE A 59 -31.19 -17.22 13.04
N GLU A 60 -32.24 -17.68 12.35
CA GLU A 60 -33.07 -18.82 12.79
C GLU A 60 -32.26 -20.12 12.86
N LEU A 61 -31.42 -20.38 11.87
CA LEU A 61 -30.47 -21.49 11.88
C LEU A 61 -29.53 -21.42 13.08
N ILE A 62 -28.97 -20.25 13.39
CA ILE A 62 -28.12 -20.07 14.57
C ILE A 62 -28.92 -20.27 15.87
N ALA A 63 -30.15 -19.75 15.95
CA ALA A 63 -31.00 -19.84 17.14
C ALA A 63 -31.51 -21.27 17.41
N SER A 64 -31.65 -22.09 16.37
CA SER A 64 -32.09 -23.50 16.48
C SER A 64 -30.98 -24.47 16.93
N LEU A 65 -29.73 -24.02 17.02
CA LEU A 65 -28.62 -24.86 17.46
C LEU A 65 -28.69 -25.14 18.98
N PRO A 66 -28.35 -26.38 19.42
CA PRO A 66 -28.33 -26.72 20.84
C PRO A 66 -27.25 -25.93 21.59
N GLN A 67 -27.63 -25.30 22.70
CA GLN A 67 -26.72 -24.53 23.54
C GLN A 67 -26.05 -25.45 24.58
N PRO A 68 -24.76 -25.25 24.91
CA PRO A 68 -23.87 -24.15 24.48
C PRO A 68 -23.12 -24.41 23.17
N ALA A 69 -23.27 -25.59 22.56
CA ALA A 69 -22.50 -26.01 21.38
C ALA A 69 -22.69 -25.08 20.17
N GLY A 70 -23.90 -24.57 19.93
CA GLY A 70 -24.17 -23.60 18.86
C GLY A 70 -23.42 -22.28 19.03
N THR A 71 -23.44 -21.72 20.24
CA THR A 71 -22.70 -20.48 20.56
C THR A 71 -21.20 -20.67 20.41
N LEU A 72 -20.66 -21.79 20.90
CA LEU A 72 -19.24 -22.12 20.74
C LEU A 72 -18.88 -22.35 19.26
N GLY A 73 -19.76 -22.96 18.48
CA GLY A 73 -19.58 -23.17 17.05
C GLY A 73 -19.49 -21.86 16.25
N ILE A 74 -20.40 -20.92 16.49
CA ILE A 74 -20.40 -19.62 15.79
C ILE A 74 -19.22 -18.75 16.24
N ALA A 75 -18.90 -18.74 17.53
CA ALA A 75 -17.70 -18.06 18.02
C ALA A 75 -16.43 -18.67 17.40
N GLY A 76 -16.33 -20.01 17.35
CA GLY A 76 -15.23 -20.73 16.71
C GLY A 76 -15.11 -20.41 15.21
N PHE A 77 -16.22 -20.34 14.48
CA PHE A 77 -16.22 -19.91 13.09
C PHE A 77 -15.70 -18.47 12.93
N GLY A 78 -16.11 -17.57 13.82
CA GLY A 78 -15.59 -16.20 13.87
C GLY A 78 -14.07 -16.14 14.08
N VAL A 79 -13.54 -16.98 14.98
CA VAL A 79 -12.09 -17.12 15.20
C VAL A 79 -11.39 -17.61 13.93
N LEU A 80 -11.90 -18.66 13.29
CA LEU A 80 -11.32 -19.23 12.05
C LEU A 80 -11.35 -18.21 10.90
N ALA A 81 -12.44 -17.48 10.73
CA ALA A 81 -12.54 -16.39 9.76
C ALA A 81 -11.52 -15.28 10.06
N GLY A 82 -11.35 -14.91 11.33
CA GLY A 82 -10.34 -13.96 11.76
C GLY A 82 -8.91 -14.43 11.48
N ILE A 83 -8.60 -15.71 11.67
CA ILE A 83 -7.31 -16.32 11.33
C ILE A 83 -7.08 -16.25 9.81
N GLY A 84 -8.08 -16.63 9.00
CA GLY A 84 -7.99 -16.57 7.54
C GLY A 84 -7.72 -15.16 7.04
N PHE A 85 -8.48 -14.18 7.54
CA PHE A 85 -8.30 -12.78 7.16
C PHE A 85 -6.94 -12.21 7.59
N SER A 86 -6.49 -12.54 8.80
CA SER A 86 -5.17 -12.13 9.27
C SER A 86 -4.04 -12.74 8.45
N SER A 87 -4.20 -14.00 8.03
CA SER A 87 -3.23 -14.69 7.16
C SER A 87 -3.16 -14.05 5.77
N LEU A 88 -4.31 -13.65 5.20
CA LEU A 88 -4.36 -12.94 3.93
C LEU A 88 -3.66 -11.58 4.02
N MET A 89 -3.91 -10.82 5.08
CA MET A 89 -3.21 -9.56 5.36
C MET A 89 -1.70 -9.76 5.57
N ALA A 90 -1.30 -10.89 6.16
CA ALA A 90 0.11 -11.22 6.36
C ALA A 90 0.85 -11.57 5.07
N ALA A 91 0.17 -12.19 4.11
CA ALA A 91 0.74 -12.57 2.82
C ALA A 91 1.13 -11.37 1.94
N GLU A 92 0.53 -10.19 2.17
CA GLU A 92 0.79 -8.97 1.40
C GLU A 92 1.78 -8.01 2.08
N ARG A 93 2.48 -8.45 3.14
CA ARG A 93 3.42 -7.58 3.84
C ARG A 93 4.64 -7.26 2.98
N LEU A 94 5.00 -5.98 2.98
CA LEU A 94 6.22 -5.50 2.36
C LEU A 94 7.41 -5.81 3.27
N SER A 95 8.48 -6.32 2.68
CA SER A 95 9.82 -6.31 3.27
C SER A 95 10.74 -5.51 2.37
N VAL A 96 11.61 -4.72 3.00
CA VAL A 96 12.57 -3.86 2.29
C VAL A 96 13.97 -4.31 2.72
N ALA A 97 14.76 -4.79 1.77
CA ALA A 97 16.17 -5.03 1.98
C ALA A 97 16.94 -3.82 1.47
N VAL A 98 17.64 -3.15 2.36
CA VAL A 98 18.45 -1.98 2.03
C VAL A 98 19.90 -2.40 2.03
N ALA A 99 20.59 -2.26 0.90
CA ALA A 99 22.03 -2.40 0.75
C ALA A 99 22.58 -1.14 0.09
N PRO A 100 23.89 -0.87 0.14
CA PRO A 100 24.46 0.34 -0.46
C PRO A 100 24.21 0.44 -1.98
N GLU A 101 24.29 -0.70 -2.68
CA GLU A 101 24.22 -0.75 -4.13
C GLU A 101 22.79 -0.91 -4.66
N ARG A 102 21.85 -1.34 -3.82
CA ARG A 102 20.46 -1.58 -4.23
C ARG A 102 19.48 -1.58 -3.07
N VAL A 103 18.24 -1.22 -3.39
CA VAL A 103 17.08 -1.38 -2.52
C VAL A 103 16.13 -2.37 -3.15
N GLU A 104 15.84 -3.46 -2.44
CA GLU A 104 14.94 -4.53 -2.90
C GLU A 104 13.62 -4.49 -2.12
N PHE A 105 12.52 -4.53 -2.87
CA PHE A 105 11.16 -4.59 -2.35
C PHE A 105 10.58 -5.98 -2.61
N ARG A 106 10.15 -6.67 -1.55
CA ARG A 106 9.50 -7.98 -1.66
C ARG A 106 8.12 -7.92 -1.01
N ARG A 107 7.09 -8.30 -1.77
CA ARG A 107 5.71 -8.39 -1.30
C ARG A 107 5.08 -9.70 -1.75
N GLY A 108 4.77 -10.58 -0.79
CA GLY A 108 4.12 -11.86 -1.05
C GLY A 108 4.83 -12.68 -2.13
N ARG A 109 4.07 -13.07 -3.17
CA ARG A 109 4.58 -13.83 -4.33
C ARG A 109 4.90 -12.96 -5.55
N ARG A 110 4.83 -11.63 -5.43
CA ARG A 110 5.15 -10.73 -6.55
C ARG A 110 6.65 -10.82 -6.84
N ALA A 111 7.03 -10.66 -8.12
CA ALA A 111 8.42 -10.52 -8.49
C ALA A 111 9.08 -9.40 -7.65
N PRO A 112 10.29 -9.60 -7.11
CA PRO A 112 11.03 -8.56 -6.43
C PRO A 112 11.18 -7.35 -7.35
N ALA A 113 10.98 -6.15 -6.80
CA ALA A 113 11.34 -4.92 -7.48
C ALA A 113 12.66 -4.42 -6.90
N GLU A 114 13.58 -4.02 -7.76
CA GLU A 114 14.91 -3.57 -7.38
C GLU A 114 15.14 -2.15 -7.91
N VAL A 115 15.76 -1.31 -7.08
CA VAL A 115 16.21 0.03 -7.45
C VAL A 115 17.71 0.11 -7.18
N ALA A 116 18.49 0.55 -8.16
CA ALA A 116 19.92 0.76 -7.97
C ALA A 116 20.16 1.88 -6.97
N GLY A 117 21.03 1.64 -5.99
CA GLY A 117 21.34 2.60 -4.93
C GLY A 117 21.91 3.91 -5.46
N THR A 118 22.66 3.85 -6.57
CA THR A 118 23.24 5.00 -7.25
C THR A 118 22.21 5.94 -7.87
N ASP A 119 21.02 5.45 -8.17
CA ASP A 119 19.96 6.26 -8.78
C ASP A 119 19.19 7.04 -7.71
N VAL A 120 19.23 6.58 -6.46
CA VAL A 120 18.49 7.16 -5.34
C VAL A 120 19.22 8.38 -4.78
N ASP A 121 18.62 9.55 -4.92
CA ASP A 121 19.11 10.79 -4.29
C ASP A 121 18.52 10.95 -2.88
N VAL A 122 17.20 10.75 -2.74
CA VAL A 122 16.50 10.92 -1.46
C VAL A 122 15.45 9.84 -1.20
N VAL A 123 15.24 9.57 0.08
CA VAL A 123 14.24 8.63 0.58
C VAL A 123 13.35 9.31 1.61
N PHE A 124 12.03 9.15 1.50
CA PHE A 124 11.09 9.70 2.47
C PHE A 124 9.81 8.85 2.56
N LEU A 125 9.01 9.14 3.58
CA LEU A 125 7.66 8.62 3.69
C LEU A 125 6.65 9.68 3.24
N ASP A 126 5.74 9.27 2.35
CA ASP A 126 4.58 10.05 1.96
C ASP A 126 3.31 9.22 2.17
N ARG A 127 2.44 9.66 3.09
CA ARG A 127 1.11 9.06 3.34
C ARG A 127 1.13 7.54 3.56
N GLY A 128 2.15 7.03 4.25
CA GLY A 128 2.32 5.59 4.52
C GLY A 128 2.89 4.80 3.33
N ALA A 129 3.42 5.48 2.31
CA ALA A 129 4.25 4.87 1.28
C ALA A 129 5.71 5.29 1.45
N LEU A 130 6.62 4.35 1.27
CA LEU A 130 8.04 4.58 1.11
C LEU A 130 8.30 5.03 -0.33
N VAL A 131 8.96 6.18 -0.48
CA VAL A 131 9.28 6.78 -1.77
C VAL A 131 10.79 6.88 -1.89
N LEU A 132 11.33 6.33 -2.98
CA LEU A 132 12.70 6.53 -3.43
C LEU A 132 12.65 7.47 -4.63
N GLN A 133 13.45 8.52 -4.60
CA GLN A 133 13.43 9.57 -5.60
C GLN A 133 14.84 9.83 -6.13
N ASP A 134 14.95 10.09 -7.44
CA ASP A 134 16.20 10.49 -8.07
C ASP A 134 16.48 12.00 -7.88
N SER A 135 17.64 12.46 -8.34
CA SER A 135 18.05 13.86 -8.23
C SER A 135 17.22 14.83 -9.09
N ALA A 136 16.44 14.33 -10.06
CA ALA A 136 15.50 15.12 -10.84
C ALA A 136 14.12 15.22 -10.16
N GLY A 137 13.90 14.48 -9.08
CA GLY A 137 12.62 14.40 -8.39
C GLY A 137 11.68 13.31 -8.92
N ASP A 138 12.14 12.41 -9.79
CA ASP A 138 11.34 11.29 -10.27
C ASP A 138 11.21 10.22 -9.18
N GLU A 139 10.00 9.72 -8.97
CA GLU A 139 9.78 8.53 -8.12
C GLU A 139 10.36 7.29 -8.83
N LEU A 140 11.45 6.73 -8.31
CA LEU A 140 12.03 5.46 -8.74
C LEU A 140 11.21 4.27 -8.21
N ALA A 141 10.70 4.40 -7.00
CA ALA A 141 9.79 3.45 -6.39
C ALA A 141 8.84 4.15 -5.42
N ARG A 142 7.59 3.67 -5.38
CA ARG A 142 6.58 4.08 -4.39
C ARG A 142 5.85 2.86 -3.87
N GLU A 143 6.18 2.44 -2.66
CA GLU A 143 5.65 1.22 -2.07
C GLU A 143 4.91 1.49 -0.76
N ARG A 144 3.64 1.08 -0.70
CA ARG A 144 2.86 1.16 0.54
C ARG A 144 3.49 0.27 1.61
N THR A 145 3.71 0.83 2.79
CA THR A 145 4.43 0.17 3.87
C THR A 145 3.70 0.33 5.20
N GLY A 146 3.64 -0.75 5.98
CA GLY A 146 3.27 -0.70 7.40
C GLY A 146 4.49 -0.67 8.32
N ILE A 147 5.71 -0.65 7.76
CA ILE A 147 6.95 -0.59 8.53
C ILE A 147 7.07 0.81 9.16
N PRO A 148 7.37 0.92 10.47
CA PRO A 148 7.53 2.20 11.13
C PRO A 148 8.64 3.03 10.49
N ALA A 149 8.39 4.35 10.44
CA ALA A 149 9.33 5.33 9.93
C ALA A 149 10.72 5.24 10.57
N ALA A 150 10.77 4.97 11.89
CA ALA A 150 12.03 4.86 12.62
C ALA A 150 12.88 3.67 12.14
N THR A 151 12.25 2.51 11.89
CA THR A 151 12.93 1.30 11.40
C THR A 151 13.45 1.50 9.98
N LEU A 152 12.62 2.07 9.10
CA LEU A 152 13.05 2.40 7.73
C LEU A 152 14.20 3.41 7.75
N ARG A 153 14.04 4.51 8.47
CA ARG A 153 15.08 5.56 8.56
C ARG A 153 16.40 5.01 9.07
N ALA A 154 16.39 4.15 10.09
CA ALA A 154 17.60 3.52 10.60
C ALA A 154 18.29 2.67 9.52
N ALA A 155 17.54 1.81 8.83
CA ALA A 155 18.07 0.97 7.77
C ALA A 155 18.65 1.77 6.59
N PHE A 156 17.95 2.81 6.14
CA PHE A 156 18.45 3.67 5.06
C PHE A 156 19.68 4.48 5.48
N HIS A 157 19.69 5.02 6.70
CA HIS A 157 20.82 5.78 7.21
C HIS A 157 22.07 4.93 7.42
N GLU A 158 21.92 3.66 7.82
CA GLU A 158 23.03 2.72 7.95
C GLU A 158 23.79 2.51 6.63
N HIS A 159 23.08 2.57 5.50
CA HIS A 159 23.63 2.41 4.15
C HIS A 159 23.91 3.74 3.44
N GLY A 160 23.91 4.86 4.16
CA GLY A 160 24.30 6.17 3.63
C GLY A 160 23.25 6.87 2.77
N TYR A 161 22.02 6.36 2.71
CA TYR A 161 20.94 7.04 1.97
C TYR A 161 20.46 8.30 2.69
N ARG A 162 20.19 9.35 1.91
CA ARG A 162 19.66 10.61 2.42
C ARG A 162 18.17 10.48 2.74
N TRP A 163 17.87 10.34 4.03
CA TRP A 163 16.49 10.31 4.52
C TRP A 163 15.93 11.72 4.78
N LEU A 164 14.78 12.06 4.19
CA LEU A 164 14.06 13.31 4.41
C LEU A 164 12.75 13.09 5.18
N LYS A 165 12.28 14.16 5.85
CA LYS A 165 10.99 14.13 6.57
C LYS A 165 9.78 14.14 5.63
N SER A 166 9.94 14.71 4.44
CA SER A 166 8.90 14.87 3.43
C SER A 166 9.55 15.03 2.05
N ASP A 167 8.71 14.97 1.02
CA ASP A 167 9.11 15.27 -0.36
C ASP A 167 9.76 16.65 -0.46
N PRO A 168 11.02 16.76 -0.91
CA PRO A 168 11.70 18.06 -1.05
C PRO A 168 11.03 18.96 -2.08
N TYR A 169 10.34 18.39 -3.07
CA TYR A 169 9.66 19.12 -4.14
C TYR A 169 8.15 19.27 -3.92
N GLY A 170 7.65 18.89 -2.73
CA GLY A 170 6.20 18.88 -2.46
C GLY A 170 5.53 20.24 -2.67
N GLY A 171 6.25 21.34 -2.44
CA GLY A 171 5.76 22.70 -2.62
C GLY A 171 5.78 23.22 -4.07
N GLU A 172 6.41 22.49 -5.00
CA GLU A 172 6.49 22.85 -6.42
C GLU A 172 5.36 22.25 -7.25
N PHE A 173 4.56 21.36 -6.65
CA PHE A 173 3.42 20.74 -7.31
C PHE A 173 2.22 21.69 -7.30
N GLU A 174 1.79 22.08 -8.50
CA GLU A 174 0.62 22.92 -8.71
C GLU A 174 -0.61 22.08 -9.05
N LEU A 175 -1.78 22.51 -8.57
CA LEU A 175 -3.04 21.84 -8.91
C LEU A 175 -3.32 22.00 -10.41
N TRP A 176 -3.48 20.88 -11.12
CA TRP A 176 -3.93 20.93 -12.51
C TRP A 176 -5.42 21.25 -12.59
N VAL A 177 -5.74 22.26 -13.39
CA VAL A 177 -7.10 22.60 -13.83
C VAL A 177 -7.13 22.50 -15.36
N PRO A 178 -8.21 22.01 -15.99
CA PRO A 178 -8.31 22.01 -17.45
C PRO A 178 -7.99 23.37 -18.05
N GLU A 179 -7.25 23.35 -19.17
CA GLU A 179 -6.81 24.56 -19.89
C GLU A 179 -5.77 25.41 -19.14
N THR A 180 -5.01 24.80 -18.23
CA THR A 180 -3.87 25.45 -17.57
C THR A 180 -2.80 25.84 -18.61
N PRO A 181 -2.48 27.14 -18.80
CA PRO A 181 -1.53 27.55 -19.85
C PRO A 181 -0.12 26.99 -19.65
N ALA A 182 0.31 26.78 -18.39
CA ALA A 182 1.66 26.35 -18.02
C ALA A 182 2.05 24.97 -18.57
N VAL A 183 1.09 24.08 -18.84
CA VAL A 183 1.36 22.72 -19.36
C VAL A 183 1.28 22.63 -20.89
N GLY A 184 0.63 23.61 -21.55
CA GLY A 184 0.36 23.59 -22.98
C GLY A 184 -0.66 22.53 -23.42
N VAL A 185 -1.17 22.69 -24.64
CA VAL A 185 -2.33 21.93 -25.16
C VAL A 185 -2.10 20.41 -25.16
N ARG A 186 -0.88 19.96 -25.49
CA ARG A 186 -0.56 18.54 -25.58
C ARG A 186 -0.63 17.86 -24.21
N VAL A 187 -0.01 18.44 -23.19
CA VAL A 187 0.05 17.85 -21.85
C VAL A 187 -1.29 17.99 -21.14
N ASP A 188 -2.01 19.09 -21.35
CA ASP A 188 -3.37 19.26 -20.85
C ASP A 188 -4.31 18.13 -21.36
N SER A 189 -4.21 17.78 -22.64
CA SER A 189 -4.98 16.67 -23.22
C SER A 189 -4.65 15.32 -22.58
N LEU A 190 -3.37 15.06 -22.28
CA LEU A 190 -2.93 13.85 -21.57
C LEU A 190 -3.46 13.81 -20.14
N LEU A 191 -3.36 14.93 -19.39
CA LEU A 191 -3.86 15.07 -18.03
C LEU A 191 -5.37 14.87 -17.96
N ARG A 192 -6.12 15.42 -18.92
CA ARG A 192 -7.57 15.23 -19.03
C ARG A 192 -7.95 13.78 -19.33
N THR A 193 -7.25 13.14 -20.24
CA THR A 193 -7.47 11.73 -20.57
C THR A 193 -7.17 10.84 -19.36
N ARG A 194 -6.10 11.16 -18.63
CA ARG A 194 -5.72 10.47 -17.40
C ARG A 194 -6.75 10.67 -16.29
N ALA A 195 -7.28 11.87 -16.11
CA ALA A 195 -8.36 12.14 -15.16
C ALA A 195 -9.59 11.24 -15.42
N HIS A 196 -9.93 11.05 -16.69
CA HIS A 196 -11.03 10.16 -17.08
C HIS A 196 -10.73 8.69 -16.82
N ALA A 197 -9.51 8.24 -17.11
CA ALA A 197 -9.06 6.88 -16.81
C ALA A 197 -9.13 6.60 -15.29
N LEU A 198 -8.64 7.53 -14.46
CA LEU A 198 -8.74 7.46 -13.00
C LEU A 198 -10.19 7.41 -12.51
N LYS A 199 -11.09 8.21 -13.10
CA LYS A 199 -12.53 8.18 -12.77
C LYS A 199 -13.16 6.82 -13.10
N LYS A 200 -12.72 6.18 -14.19
CA LYS A 200 -13.14 4.83 -14.59
C LYS A 200 -12.41 3.70 -13.85
N ARG A 201 -11.48 4.04 -12.94
CA ARG A 201 -10.60 3.07 -12.24
C ARG A 201 -9.80 2.19 -13.22
N ASN A 202 -9.41 2.75 -14.36
CA ASN A 202 -8.49 2.08 -15.27
C ASN A 202 -7.05 2.47 -14.93
N ASP A 203 -6.48 1.76 -13.96
CA ASP A 203 -5.15 2.06 -13.41
C ASP A 203 -4.03 1.84 -14.44
N THR A 204 -4.20 0.86 -15.35
CA THR A 204 -3.23 0.57 -16.42
C THR A 204 -3.11 1.73 -17.40
N ASP A 205 -4.23 2.25 -17.91
CA ASP A 205 -4.22 3.41 -18.80
C ASP A 205 -3.70 4.65 -18.08
N ALA A 206 -4.08 4.85 -16.81
CA ALA A 206 -3.61 5.97 -16.02
C ALA A 206 -2.08 5.93 -15.80
N ALA A 207 -1.49 4.74 -15.66
CA ALA A 207 -0.05 4.54 -15.58
C ALA A 207 0.65 4.83 -16.91
N GLN A 208 0.12 4.33 -18.04
CA GLN A 208 0.68 4.63 -19.37
C GLN A 208 0.66 6.14 -19.67
N LEU A 209 -0.43 6.82 -19.30
CA LEU A 209 -0.55 8.26 -19.48
C LEU A 209 0.40 9.03 -18.56
N ARG A 210 0.66 8.55 -17.33
CA ARG A 210 1.68 9.13 -16.44
C ARG A 210 3.06 9.10 -17.11
N GLU A 211 3.44 7.99 -17.73
CA GLU A 211 4.70 7.89 -18.47
C GLU A 211 4.74 8.78 -19.72
N ALA A 212 3.61 8.95 -20.42
CA ALA A 212 3.53 9.89 -21.54
C ALA A 212 3.71 11.35 -21.08
N ILE A 213 3.14 11.73 -19.95
CA ILE A 213 3.29 13.07 -19.35
C ILE A 213 4.73 13.28 -18.86
N LYS A 214 5.33 12.25 -18.24
CA LYS A 214 6.75 12.24 -17.86
C LYS A 214 7.67 12.52 -19.05
N ARG A 215 7.45 11.81 -20.17
CA ARG A 215 8.21 12.03 -21.42
C ARG A 215 7.99 13.42 -22.02
N ALA A 216 6.87 14.08 -21.71
CA ALA A 216 6.62 15.45 -22.10
C ALA A 216 7.26 16.49 -21.16
N GLY A 217 8.03 16.06 -20.16
CA GLY A 217 8.76 16.94 -19.25
C GLY A 217 7.99 17.36 -18.00
N PHE A 218 6.93 16.63 -17.63
CA PHE A 218 6.13 16.95 -16.45
C PHE A 218 5.98 15.75 -15.53
N LEU A 219 6.06 15.98 -14.22
CA LEU A 219 5.74 14.99 -13.20
C LEU A 219 4.32 15.22 -12.68
N VAL A 220 3.61 14.12 -12.43
CA VAL A 220 2.23 14.15 -11.93
C VAL A 220 2.16 13.41 -10.60
N ARG A 221 1.46 14.03 -9.65
CA ARG A 221 1.16 13.51 -8.33
C ARG A 221 -0.35 13.57 -8.09
N ASP A 222 -0.92 12.48 -7.58
CA ASP A 222 -2.35 12.45 -7.25
C ASP A 222 -2.57 12.71 -5.75
N GLU A 223 -3.45 13.64 -5.44
CA GLU A 223 -3.87 13.92 -4.07
C GLU A 223 -5.38 14.12 -3.98
N LYS A 224 -6.06 13.38 -3.09
CA LYS A 224 -7.51 13.55 -2.84
C LYS A 224 -8.36 13.60 -4.13
N LYS A 225 -8.03 12.76 -5.12
CA LYS A 225 -8.66 12.69 -6.47
C LYS A 225 -8.37 13.88 -7.39
N GLN A 226 -7.47 14.76 -7.01
CA GLN A 226 -6.95 15.85 -7.82
C GLN A 226 -5.56 15.48 -8.34
N GLN A 227 -5.25 15.96 -9.55
CA GLN A 227 -3.95 15.80 -10.16
C GLN A 227 -3.15 17.08 -9.92
N TYR A 228 -1.95 16.94 -9.41
CA TYR A 228 -0.97 18.00 -9.29
C TYR A 228 0.15 17.74 -10.28
N PHE A 229 0.74 18.80 -10.82
CA PHE A 229 1.81 18.70 -11.79
C PHE A 229 2.97 19.61 -11.41
N ARG A 230 4.16 19.27 -11.89
CA ARG A 230 5.30 20.18 -11.91
C ARG A 230 6.16 19.93 -13.15
N PRO A 231 6.88 20.93 -13.66
CA PRO A 231 7.92 20.72 -14.65
C PRO A 231 9.03 19.82 -14.10
N ARG A 232 9.59 18.97 -14.96
CA ARG A 232 10.79 18.19 -14.67
C ARG A 232 12.01 19.06 -14.98
N PRO A 233 13.04 19.08 -14.12
CA PRO A 233 14.31 19.68 -14.49
C PRO A 233 14.81 19.06 -15.80
N GLN A 234 15.22 19.88 -16.77
CA GLN A 234 15.82 19.36 -17.99
C GLN A 234 17.13 18.67 -17.60
N ARG A 235 17.23 17.36 -17.82
CA ARG A 235 18.49 16.63 -17.70
C ARG A 235 19.34 17.07 -18.89
N ASN A 236 20.29 17.97 -18.67
CA ASN A 236 21.36 18.20 -19.63
C ASN A 236 22.19 16.92 -19.63
N GLU A 237 21.97 16.08 -20.63
CA GLU A 237 22.88 14.97 -20.94
C GLU A 237 24.09 15.61 -21.62
N ASP A 238 25.11 15.96 -20.84
CA ASP A 238 26.46 16.31 -21.33
C ASP A 238 27.24 15.04 -21.71
#